data_AF-A0A0M5ITW2-F1
#
_entry.id   AF-A0A0M5ITW2-F1
#
_cell.length_a   1.000
_cell.length_b   1.000
_cell.length_c   1.000
_cell.angle_alpha   90.00
_cell.angle_beta   90.00
_cell.angle_gamma   90.00
#
_symmetry.space_group_name_H-M   'P 1'
#
loop_
_entity.id
_entity.type
_entity.pdbx_description
1 polymer ?
#
loop_
_entity_poly.entity_id
_entity_poly.type
_entity_poly.pdbx_seq_one_letter_code
_entity_poly.pdbx_strand_id
1 'polypeptide(L)'
;MGQVQANLAFASYAVRQATDRKAVVSSHERELASSAYRKEPLSSAALGLLIASFDRANDAKREKLLDLGGRLTRRSSLITSASVEAAARRNDEHSFFRWLSRGILTNESLRATYIGAMAQATARPGADATLAPVLGAKPSWSARYWKTVLGTPESLVNAAKLRIRVARAPWKQTDITDADPVLMLYLVRDGHFDTARQLSQVLGRPHQASTGQGDDVALANFSRQPLLPPMDWQLASSGNLGATIEPERKLLSISAIAGARGYAARRLVELAPGSYELDWTISANTALDKGMLTARLDCAEKGGNSNVAQEVDLDAGRQRADLGRGLISVDPEAC
;
A
#
# COMPACT_ATOMS: atom_id res chain seq x y z
N MET A 1 3.70 2.65 48.27
CA MET A 1 4.02 1.21 48.19
C MET A 1 3.10 0.43 47.22
N GLY A 2 1.98 0.98 46.74
CA GLY A 2 1.08 0.27 45.80
C GLY A 2 1.74 0.05 44.44
N GLN A 3 2.50 1.04 43.94
CA GLN A 3 3.24 0.95 42.68
C GLN A 3 4.21 -0.24 42.61
N VAL A 4 4.94 -0.51 43.70
CA VAL A 4 5.89 -1.63 43.77
C VAL A 4 5.14 -2.97 43.70
N GLN A 5 4.02 -3.10 44.42
CA GLN A 5 3.18 -4.30 44.39
C GLN A 5 2.57 -4.54 43.00
N ALA A 6 2.09 -3.48 42.34
CA ALA A 6 1.56 -3.56 40.98
C ALA A 6 2.63 -3.97 39.95
N ASN A 7 3.82 -3.38 40.03
CA ASN A 7 4.92 -3.67 39.11
C ASN A 7 5.46 -5.09 39.32
N LEU A 8 5.54 -5.56 40.57
CA LEU A 8 5.96 -6.93 40.89
C LEU A 8 4.97 -7.95 40.32
N ALA A 9 3.67 -7.77 40.57
CA ALA A 9 2.64 -8.63 40.00
C ALA A 9 2.68 -8.62 38.47
N PHE A 10 2.93 -7.45 37.86
CA PHE A 10 2.97 -7.31 36.42
C PHE A 10 4.19 -8.03 35.82
N ALA A 11 5.36 -7.85 36.42
CA ALA A 11 6.58 -8.52 36.00
C ALA A 11 6.46 -10.05 36.11
N SER A 12 5.88 -10.55 37.21
CA SER A 12 5.64 -11.99 37.39
C SER A 12 4.74 -12.55 36.29
N TYR A 13 3.63 -11.86 35.99
CA TYR A 13 2.71 -12.26 34.94
C TYR A 13 3.36 -12.22 33.56
N ALA A 14 4.12 -11.16 33.26
CA ALA A 14 4.79 -10.98 31.99
C ALA A 14 5.83 -12.07 31.71
N VAL A 15 6.62 -12.46 32.72
CA VAL A 15 7.59 -13.57 32.61
C VAL A 15 6.87 -14.88 32.29
N ARG A 16 5.79 -15.18 33.01
CA ARG A 16 4.99 -16.37 32.74
C ARG A 16 4.36 -16.37 31.36
N GLN A 17 3.85 -15.22 30.91
CA GLN A 17 3.26 -15.08 29.56
C GLN A 17 4.30 -15.25 28.45
N ALA A 18 5.56 -14.85 28.70
CA ALA A 18 6.65 -15.05 27.76
C ALA A 18 7.01 -16.55 27.59
N THR A 19 6.89 -17.34 28.65
CA THR A 19 7.11 -18.80 28.62
C THR A 19 5.87 -19.56 28.13
N ASP A 20 4.68 -19.17 28.58
CA ASP A 20 3.40 -19.76 28.20
C ASP A 20 2.40 -18.66 27.78
N ARG A 21 2.11 -18.58 26.48
CA ARG A 21 1.16 -17.60 25.93
C ARG A 21 -0.27 -17.79 26.45
N LYS A 22 -0.61 -18.96 27.01
CA LYS A 22 -1.92 -19.26 27.61
C LYS A 22 -1.98 -18.95 29.11
N ALA A 23 -0.89 -18.47 29.72
CA ALA A 23 -0.87 -18.12 31.12
C ALA A 23 -1.97 -17.09 31.49
N VAL A 24 -2.81 -17.47 32.45
CA VAL A 24 -3.84 -16.61 33.05
C VAL A 24 -3.31 -15.94 34.31
N VAL A 25 -3.86 -14.79 34.73
CA VAL A 25 -3.43 -14.14 35.98
C VAL A 25 -3.71 -15.06 37.17
N SER A 26 -2.71 -15.33 38.00
CA SER A 26 -2.84 -16.13 39.23
C SER A 26 -3.62 -15.39 40.32
N SER A 27 -4.11 -16.13 41.32
CA SER A 27 -4.76 -15.57 42.50
C SER A 27 -3.86 -14.56 43.22
N HIS A 28 -2.58 -14.90 43.41
CA HIS A 28 -1.61 -14.03 44.08
C HIS A 28 -1.36 -12.72 43.32
N GLU A 29 -1.15 -12.77 42.00
CA GLU A 29 -1.00 -11.58 41.16
C GLU A 29 -2.25 -10.70 41.20
N ARG A 30 -3.45 -11.31 41.21
CA ARG A 30 -4.72 -10.58 41.32
C ARG A 30 -4.88 -9.89 42.67
N GLU A 31 -4.51 -10.55 43.77
CA GLU A 31 -4.55 -9.97 45.12
C GLU A 31 -3.60 -8.78 45.25
N LEU A 32 -2.36 -8.92 44.76
CA LEU A 32 -1.39 -7.84 44.70
C LEU A 32 -1.90 -6.67 43.85
N ALA A 33 -2.46 -6.94 42.67
CA ALA A 33 -3.05 -5.92 41.81
C ALA A 33 -4.25 -5.22 42.47
N SER A 34 -5.13 -5.96 43.16
CA SER A 34 -6.28 -5.41 43.89
C SER A 34 -5.86 -4.52 45.06
N SER A 35 -4.86 -4.97 45.83
CA SER A 35 -4.28 -4.17 46.93
C SER A 35 -3.61 -2.91 46.41
N ALA A 36 -2.86 -3.02 45.32
CA ALA A 36 -2.22 -1.88 44.68
C ALA A 36 -3.24 -0.89 44.11
N TYR A 37 -4.29 -1.35 43.43
CA TYR A 37 -5.34 -0.50 42.86
C TYR A 37 -6.10 0.28 43.95
N ARG A 38 -6.38 -0.35 45.10
CA ARG A 38 -7.03 0.33 46.24
C ARG A 38 -6.18 1.47 46.82
N LYS A 39 -4.86 1.35 46.77
CA LYS A 39 -3.93 2.38 47.24
C LYS A 39 -3.65 3.44 46.18
N GLU A 40 -3.58 3.03 44.92
CA GLU A 40 -3.19 3.86 43.78
C GLU A 40 -4.10 3.57 42.57
N PRO A 41 -5.31 4.16 42.53
CA PRO A 41 -6.31 3.88 41.48
C PRO A 41 -5.86 4.25 40.05
N LEU A 42 -4.84 5.10 39.91
CA LEU A 42 -4.25 5.50 38.63
C LEU A 42 -3.16 4.55 38.14
N SER A 43 -2.85 3.49 38.88
CA SER A 43 -1.84 2.50 38.49
C SER A 43 -2.32 1.68 37.29
N SER A 44 -1.73 1.94 36.13
CA SER A 44 -2.03 1.24 34.88
C SER A 44 -1.65 -0.25 34.92
N ALA A 45 -0.63 -0.61 35.70
CA ALA A 45 -0.20 -1.99 35.89
C ALA A 45 -1.22 -2.77 36.73
N ALA A 46 -1.68 -2.18 37.84
CA ALA A 46 -2.72 -2.79 38.68
C ALA A 46 -4.03 -2.97 37.90
N LEU A 47 -4.48 -1.93 37.20
CA LEU A 47 -5.70 -2.00 36.38
C LEU A 47 -5.57 -3.01 35.24
N GLY A 48 -4.42 -3.04 34.54
CA GLY A 48 -4.17 -3.99 33.45
C GLY A 48 -4.22 -5.45 33.91
N LEU A 49 -3.65 -5.77 35.08
CA LEU A 49 -3.74 -7.11 35.68
C LEU A 49 -5.15 -7.47 36.12
N LEU A 50 -5.87 -6.53 36.74
CA LEU A 50 -7.26 -6.75 37.13
C LEU A 50 -8.11 -7.07 35.90
N ILE A 51 -7.98 -6.31 34.82
CA ILE A 51 -8.64 -6.58 33.54
C ILE A 51 -8.24 -7.96 32.98
N ALA A 52 -6.96 -8.29 33.01
CA ALA A 52 -6.46 -9.59 32.53
C ALA A 52 -6.92 -10.79 33.39
N SER A 53 -7.38 -10.54 34.63
CA SER A 53 -7.91 -11.57 35.53
C SER A 53 -9.38 -11.95 35.28
N PHE A 54 -10.08 -11.20 34.44
CA PHE A 54 -11.45 -11.54 34.03
C PHE A 54 -11.43 -12.45 32.80
N ASP A 55 -12.50 -13.24 32.64
CA ASP A 55 -12.66 -14.11 31.49
C ASP A 55 -12.72 -13.28 30.20
N ARG A 56 -12.01 -13.75 29.17
CA ARG A 56 -11.95 -13.10 27.86
C ARG A 56 -13.19 -13.38 27.02
N ALA A 57 -13.92 -14.46 27.29
CA ALA A 57 -14.96 -14.96 26.38
C ALA A 57 -16.30 -14.21 26.48
N ASN A 58 -16.71 -13.72 27.67
CA ASN A 58 -18.04 -13.11 27.83
C ASN A 58 -18.20 -12.23 29.09
N ASP A 59 -17.16 -11.51 29.51
CA ASP A 59 -17.27 -10.69 30.72
C ASP A 59 -17.59 -9.22 30.39
N ALA A 60 -18.86 -8.84 30.55
CA ALA A 60 -19.32 -7.46 30.37
C ALA A 60 -18.62 -6.46 31.33
N LYS A 61 -18.15 -6.92 32.49
CA LYS A 61 -17.36 -6.08 33.42
C LYS A 61 -15.95 -5.88 32.88
N ARG A 62 -15.33 -6.91 32.29
CA ARG A 62 -14.03 -6.78 31.61
C ARG A 62 -14.08 -5.72 30.52
N GLU A 63 -15.13 -5.72 29.70
CA GLU A 63 -15.29 -4.75 28.61
C GLU A 63 -15.47 -3.32 29.13
N LYS A 64 -16.31 -3.13 30.16
CA LYS A 64 -16.44 -1.81 30.81
C LYS A 64 -15.11 -1.34 31.40
N LEU A 65 -14.35 -2.24 32.02
CA LEU A 65 -13.03 -1.91 32.58
C LEU A 65 -12.00 -1.64 31.49
N LEU A 66 -12.06 -2.31 30.33
CA LEU A 66 -11.21 -2.03 29.18
C LEU A 66 -11.48 -0.64 28.60
N ASP A 67 -12.74 -0.26 28.43
CA ASP A 67 -13.09 1.09 27.97
C ASP A 67 -12.62 2.16 28.97
N LEU A 68 -12.92 1.98 30.26
CA LEU A 68 -12.49 2.91 31.32
C LEU A 68 -10.97 2.99 31.43
N GLY A 69 -10.28 1.85 31.46
CA GLY A 69 -8.82 1.79 31.51
C GLY A 69 -8.18 2.37 30.26
N GLY A 70 -8.82 2.17 29.12
CA GLY A 70 -8.49 2.77 27.84
C GLY A 70 -8.65 4.29 27.82
N ARG A 71 -9.54 4.87 28.62
CA ARG A 71 -9.62 6.34 28.81
C ARG A 71 -8.57 6.84 29.80
N LEU A 72 -8.26 6.04 30.82
CA LEU A 72 -7.35 6.41 31.90
C LEU A 72 -5.87 6.47 31.48
N THR A 73 -5.39 5.50 30.69
CA THR A 73 -3.96 5.38 30.41
C THR A 73 -3.65 5.05 28.95
N ARG A 74 -2.81 5.89 28.33
CA ARG A 74 -2.33 5.71 26.95
C ARG A 74 -1.18 4.73 26.80
N ARG A 75 -0.39 4.52 27.86
CA ARG A 75 0.90 3.81 27.79
C ARG A 75 0.84 2.37 28.31
N SER A 76 -0.31 1.89 28.75
CA SER A 76 -0.46 0.50 29.21
C SER A 76 -0.49 -0.47 28.04
N SER A 77 0.58 -1.27 27.90
CA SER A 77 0.69 -2.31 26.88
C SER A 77 -0.36 -3.42 27.09
N LEU A 78 -0.63 -3.82 28.34
CA LEU A 78 -1.66 -4.82 28.66
C LEU A 78 -3.05 -4.37 28.23
N ILE A 79 -3.44 -3.15 28.60
CA ILE A 79 -4.76 -2.62 28.26
C ILE A 79 -4.89 -2.46 26.75
N THR A 80 -3.83 -1.98 26.09
CA THR A 80 -3.83 -1.83 24.63
C THR A 80 -3.98 -3.18 23.93
N SER A 81 -3.15 -4.18 24.26
CA SER A 81 -3.24 -5.51 23.66
C SER A 81 -4.58 -6.20 23.95
N ALA A 82 -5.09 -6.08 25.18
CA ALA A 82 -6.40 -6.63 25.54
C ALA A 82 -7.56 -5.92 24.83
N SER A 83 -7.44 -4.62 24.55
CA SER A 83 -8.43 -3.86 23.77
C SER A 83 -8.40 -4.21 22.28
N VAL A 84 -7.22 -4.45 21.71
CA VAL A 84 -7.06 -4.98 20.34
C VAL A 84 -7.73 -6.35 20.23
N GLU A 85 -7.45 -7.26 21.17
CA GLU A 85 -8.07 -8.59 21.21
C GLU A 85 -9.59 -8.52 21.36
N ALA A 86 -10.09 -7.68 22.26
CA ALA A 86 -11.52 -7.49 22.47
C ALA A 86 -12.24 -6.93 21.24
N ALA A 87 -11.65 -5.93 20.57
CA ALA A 87 -12.19 -5.36 19.34
C ALA A 87 -12.21 -6.38 18.20
N ALA A 88 -11.13 -7.16 18.03
CA ALA A 88 -11.05 -8.22 17.02
C ALA A 88 -12.13 -9.29 17.23
N ARG A 89 -12.37 -9.74 18.48
CA ARG A 89 -13.42 -10.74 18.79
C ARG A 89 -14.83 -10.27 18.46
N ARG A 90 -15.08 -8.96 18.52
CA ARG A 90 -16.39 -8.36 18.19
C ARG A 90 -16.54 -7.96 16.73
N ASN A 91 -15.52 -8.21 15.89
CA ASN A 91 -15.44 -7.64 14.54
C ASN A 91 -15.63 -6.10 14.52
N ASP A 92 -15.20 -5.42 15.58
CA ASP A 92 -15.21 -3.95 15.65
C ASP A 92 -13.91 -3.42 15.04
N GLU A 93 -13.87 -3.37 13.71
CA GLU A 93 -12.70 -2.94 12.92
C GLU A 93 -12.25 -1.52 13.29
N HIS A 94 -13.19 -0.62 13.58
CA HIS A 94 -12.87 0.77 13.89
C HIS A 94 -12.14 0.89 15.23
N SER A 95 -12.64 0.21 16.28
CA SER A 95 -11.92 0.15 17.54
C SER A 95 -10.59 -0.60 17.39
N PHE A 96 -10.57 -1.69 16.61
CA PHE A 96 -9.36 -2.49 16.38
C PHE A 96 -8.22 -1.65 15.80
N PHE A 97 -8.44 -0.94 14.70
CA PHE A 97 -7.42 -0.11 14.08
C PHE A 97 -7.03 1.09 14.96
N ARG A 98 -7.97 1.68 15.68
CA ARG A 98 -7.69 2.76 16.64
C ARG A 98 -6.76 2.28 17.77
N TRP A 99 -7.01 1.10 18.33
CA TRP A 99 -6.17 0.52 19.37
C TRP A 99 -4.77 0.16 18.87
N LEU A 100 -4.66 -0.39 17.65
CA LEU A 100 -3.37 -0.61 17.01
C LEU A 100 -2.61 0.70 16.81
N SER A 101 -3.24 1.72 16.22
CA SER A 101 -2.63 3.04 16.02
C SER A 101 -2.10 3.63 17.33
N ARG A 102 -2.85 3.49 18.42
CA ARG A 102 -2.42 3.94 19.74
C ARG A 102 -1.22 3.14 20.23
N GLY A 103 -1.27 1.81 20.12
CA GLY A 103 -0.15 0.93 20.48
C GLY A 103 1.14 1.27 19.75
N ILE A 104 1.06 1.53 18.44
CA ILE A 104 2.20 1.93 17.59
C ILE A 104 2.86 3.22 18.10
N LEU A 105 2.06 4.19 18.54
CA LEU A 105 2.53 5.48 19.05
C LEU A 105 3.13 5.39 20.46
N THR A 106 2.60 4.52 21.32
CA THR A 106 2.96 4.52 22.74
C THR A 106 3.89 3.39 23.16
N ASN A 107 4.09 2.38 22.32
CA ASN A 107 4.89 1.22 22.64
C ASN A 107 5.93 0.93 21.55
N GLU A 108 7.15 1.40 21.76
CA GLU A 108 8.26 1.26 20.81
C GLU A 108 8.59 -0.22 20.53
N SER A 109 8.67 -1.05 21.58
CA SER A 109 9.09 -2.44 21.43
C SER A 109 8.08 -3.30 20.66
N LEU A 110 6.79 -2.96 20.72
CA LEU A 110 5.73 -3.65 19.98
C LEU A 110 5.34 -2.95 18.67
N ARG A 111 5.97 -1.83 18.33
CA ARG A 111 5.62 -1.01 17.16
C ARG A 111 5.60 -1.83 15.87
N ALA A 112 6.66 -2.61 15.63
CA ALA A 112 6.77 -3.44 14.43
C ALA A 112 5.65 -4.48 14.37
N THR A 113 5.35 -5.15 15.49
CA THR A 113 4.28 -6.13 15.61
C THR A 113 2.92 -5.54 15.30
N TYR A 114 2.60 -4.35 15.84
CA TYR A 114 1.33 -3.71 15.58
C TYR A 114 1.19 -3.17 14.15
N ILE A 115 2.28 -2.67 13.55
CA ILE A 115 2.26 -2.29 12.13
C ILE A 115 2.03 -3.52 11.25
N GLY A 116 2.69 -4.64 11.54
CA GLY A 116 2.47 -5.90 10.82
C GLY A 116 1.02 -6.40 10.93
N ALA A 117 0.45 -6.36 12.14
CA ALA A 117 -0.96 -6.72 12.35
C ALA A 117 -1.92 -5.77 11.61
N MET A 118 -1.61 -4.47 11.56
CA MET A 118 -2.40 -3.48 10.81
C MET A 118 -2.33 -3.75 9.29
N ALA A 119 -1.14 -4.05 8.77
CA ALA A 119 -0.94 -4.41 7.37
C ALA A 119 -1.74 -5.68 7.01
N GLN A 120 -1.65 -6.75 7.80
CA GLN A 120 -2.44 -7.98 7.59
C GLN A 120 -3.95 -7.73 7.65
N ALA A 121 -4.42 -6.95 8.62
CA ALA A 121 -5.83 -6.62 8.74
C ALA A 121 -6.35 -5.74 7.59
N THR A 122 -5.47 -5.16 6.77
CA THR A 122 -5.86 -4.39 5.58
C THR A 122 -6.50 -5.30 4.51
N ALA A 123 -6.25 -6.60 4.53
CA ALA A 123 -6.90 -7.57 3.65
C ALA A 123 -8.42 -7.69 3.89
N ARG A 124 -8.91 -7.28 5.06
CA ARG A 124 -10.32 -7.43 5.44
C ARG A 124 -11.23 -6.52 4.60
N PRO A 125 -12.44 -6.96 4.24
CA PRO A 125 -13.42 -6.12 3.56
C PRO A 125 -13.70 -4.81 4.32
N GLY A 126 -13.63 -3.67 3.65
CA GLY A 126 -13.89 -2.35 4.24
C GLY A 126 -12.78 -1.80 5.14
N ALA A 127 -11.62 -2.47 5.24
CA ALA A 127 -10.48 -1.97 5.98
C ALA A 127 -9.98 -0.62 5.43
N ASP A 128 -10.05 -0.39 4.12
CA ASP A 128 -9.69 0.86 3.48
C ASP A 128 -10.50 2.06 3.98
N ALA A 129 -11.82 1.88 4.16
CA ALA A 129 -12.69 2.93 4.69
C ALA A 129 -12.41 3.20 6.17
N THR A 130 -12.14 2.13 6.93
CA THR A 130 -11.93 2.20 8.38
C THR A 130 -10.54 2.73 8.76
N LEU A 131 -9.52 2.42 7.97
CA LEU A 131 -8.15 2.88 8.16
C LEU A 131 -7.91 4.30 7.66
N ALA A 132 -8.73 4.80 6.72
CA ALA A 132 -8.50 6.12 6.15
C ALA A 132 -8.46 7.26 7.18
N PRO A 133 -9.31 7.31 8.23
CA PRO A 133 -9.16 8.32 9.29
C PRO A 133 -7.88 8.17 10.11
N VAL A 134 -7.35 6.95 10.24
CA VAL A 134 -6.12 6.66 11.00
C VAL A 134 -4.88 7.12 10.24
N LEU A 135 -4.77 6.74 8.97
CA LEU A 135 -3.62 7.10 8.12
C LEU A 135 -3.76 8.47 7.47
N GLY A 136 -4.98 8.96 7.30
CA GLY A 136 -5.30 10.27 6.75
C GLY A 136 -4.72 11.41 7.57
N ALA A 137 -4.61 11.23 8.89
CA ALA A 137 -3.90 12.15 9.79
C ALA A 137 -2.37 12.17 9.61
N LYS A 138 -1.84 11.36 8.68
CA LYS A 138 -0.41 11.21 8.35
C LYS A 138 0.46 10.99 9.61
N PRO A 139 0.18 9.97 10.43
CA PRO A 139 0.97 9.73 11.63
C PRO A 139 2.43 9.45 11.26
N SER A 140 3.38 9.74 12.17
CA SER A 140 4.82 9.62 11.93
C SER A 140 5.29 8.21 11.53
N TRP A 141 4.52 7.19 11.87
CA TRP A 141 4.78 5.80 11.53
C TRP A 141 4.16 5.35 10.19
N SER A 142 3.38 6.21 9.52
CA SER A 142 2.64 5.85 8.30
C SER A 142 3.55 5.38 7.16
N ALA A 143 4.73 5.98 7.00
CA ALA A 143 5.71 5.54 6.00
C ALA A 143 6.16 4.08 6.20
N ARG A 144 6.31 3.64 7.46
CA ARG A 144 6.64 2.25 7.77
C ARG A 144 5.46 1.33 7.48
N TYR A 145 4.24 1.74 7.79
CA TYR A 145 3.03 1.00 7.41
C TYR A 145 2.95 0.78 5.90
N TRP A 146 3.13 1.83 5.10
CA TRP A 146 3.06 1.72 3.64
C TRP A 146 4.12 0.76 3.09
N LYS A 147 5.33 0.73 3.65
CA LYS A 147 6.34 -0.28 3.29
C LYS A 147 5.94 -1.69 3.71
N THR A 148 5.33 -1.86 4.90
CA THR A 148 4.94 -3.17 5.42
C THR A 148 3.75 -3.78 4.66
N VAL A 149 2.73 -2.99 4.30
CA VAL A 149 1.53 -3.51 3.61
C VAL A 149 1.83 -4.05 2.21
N LEU A 150 2.87 -3.52 1.56
CA LEU A 150 3.35 -4.03 0.26
C LEU A 150 3.85 -5.48 0.32
N GLY A 151 4.30 -5.94 1.49
CA GLY A 151 4.70 -7.33 1.71
C GLY A 151 3.54 -8.30 1.97
N THR A 152 2.29 -7.84 1.87
CA THR A 152 1.08 -8.61 2.16
C THR A 152 0.18 -8.67 0.91
N PRO A 153 0.33 -9.69 0.04
CA PRO A 153 -0.35 -9.73 -1.27
C PRO A 153 -1.87 -9.57 -1.21
N GLU A 154 -2.51 -10.26 -0.25
CA GLU A 154 -3.96 -10.18 0.02
C GLU A 154 -4.46 -8.77 0.40
N SER A 155 -3.56 -7.86 0.78
CA SER A 155 -3.90 -6.49 1.16
C SER A 155 -3.75 -5.48 0.03
N LEU A 156 -3.15 -5.83 -1.11
CA LEU A 156 -2.73 -4.86 -2.12
C LEU A 156 -3.89 -4.02 -2.67
N VAL A 157 -5.01 -4.66 -3.01
CA VAL A 157 -6.21 -3.96 -3.53
C VAL A 157 -6.77 -2.99 -2.50
N ASN A 158 -6.90 -3.42 -1.25
CA ASN A 158 -7.42 -2.57 -0.18
C ASN A 158 -6.42 -1.47 0.22
N ALA A 159 -5.11 -1.73 0.15
CA ALA A 159 -4.08 -0.73 0.35
C ALA A 159 -4.15 0.37 -0.73
N ALA A 160 -4.42 0.00 -1.98
CA ALA A 160 -4.64 0.95 -3.07
C ALA A 160 -5.91 1.78 -2.89
N LYS A 161 -7.03 1.14 -2.52
CA LYS A 161 -8.28 1.84 -2.17
C LYS A 161 -8.08 2.82 -1.01
N LEU A 162 -7.36 2.40 0.02
CA LEU A 162 -6.98 3.23 1.16
C LEU A 162 -6.13 4.43 0.71
N ARG A 163 -5.14 4.19 -0.15
CA ARG A 163 -4.27 5.23 -0.71
C ARG A 163 -5.05 6.27 -1.53
N ILE A 164 -5.98 5.80 -2.37
CA ILE A 164 -6.93 6.65 -3.11
C ILE A 164 -7.78 7.49 -2.15
N ARG A 165 -8.29 6.88 -1.08
CA ARG A 165 -9.16 7.55 -0.10
C ARG A 165 -8.41 8.64 0.67
N VAL A 166 -7.17 8.41 1.10
CA VAL A 166 -6.36 9.43 1.78
C VAL A 166 -5.82 10.51 0.85
N ALA A 167 -5.72 10.24 -0.46
CA ALA A 167 -5.37 11.26 -1.45
C ALA A 167 -6.51 12.25 -1.72
N ARG A 168 -7.76 11.89 -1.40
CA ARG A 168 -8.95 12.73 -1.56
C ARG A 168 -9.28 13.50 -0.28
N ALA A 169 -10.29 14.37 -0.35
CA ALA A 169 -10.83 15.06 0.83
C ALA A 169 -11.30 14.04 1.90
N PRO A 170 -11.13 14.33 3.20
CA PRO A 170 -10.58 15.57 3.75
C PRO A 170 -9.05 15.63 3.83
N TRP A 171 -8.34 14.52 3.58
CA TRP A 171 -6.92 14.38 3.91
C TRP A 171 -5.96 14.94 2.86
N LYS A 172 -6.34 14.88 1.57
CA LYS A 172 -5.60 15.47 0.44
C LYS A 172 -4.11 15.08 0.39
N GLN A 173 -3.76 13.85 0.76
CA GLN A 173 -2.38 13.36 0.67
C GLN A 173 -2.05 13.00 -0.78
N THR A 174 -1.80 14.01 -1.62
CA THR A 174 -1.57 13.82 -3.07
C THR A 174 -0.11 13.53 -3.42
N ASP A 175 0.84 13.84 -2.53
CA ASP A 175 2.27 13.61 -2.78
C ASP A 175 2.54 12.12 -3.06
N ILE A 176 3.31 11.85 -4.12
CA ILE A 176 3.77 10.50 -4.46
C ILE A 176 4.94 10.13 -3.54
N THR A 177 4.89 8.92 -3.00
CA THR A 177 5.87 8.38 -2.05
C THR A 177 6.56 7.15 -2.63
N ASP A 178 7.70 6.74 -2.05
CA ASP A 178 8.44 5.54 -2.49
C ASP A 178 7.59 4.25 -2.54
N ALA A 179 6.51 4.19 -1.75
CA ALA A 179 5.62 3.03 -1.73
C ALA A 179 4.67 2.98 -2.93
N ASP A 180 4.36 4.12 -3.54
CA ASP A 180 3.32 4.22 -4.58
C ASP A 180 3.74 3.52 -5.89
N PRO A 181 4.96 3.68 -6.42
CA PRO A 181 5.42 2.92 -7.59
C PRO A 181 5.48 1.41 -7.34
N VAL A 182 5.86 0.99 -6.12
CA VAL A 182 5.92 -0.43 -5.75
C VAL A 182 4.52 -1.03 -5.65
N LEU A 183 3.57 -0.30 -5.06
CA LEU A 183 2.16 -0.69 -5.04
C LEU A 183 1.62 -0.84 -6.45
N MET A 184 1.89 0.14 -7.31
CA MET A 184 1.49 0.13 -8.71
C MET A 184 2.01 -1.11 -9.44
N LEU A 185 3.30 -1.41 -9.29
CA LEU A 185 3.93 -2.57 -9.90
C LEU A 185 3.28 -3.88 -9.45
N TYR A 186 2.98 -4.03 -8.16
CA TYR A 186 2.33 -5.24 -7.64
C TYR A 186 0.87 -5.37 -8.11
N LEU A 187 0.11 -4.28 -8.14
CA LEU A 187 -1.26 -4.31 -8.68
C LEU A 187 -1.26 -4.76 -10.15
N VAL A 188 -0.38 -4.20 -10.98
CA VAL A 188 -0.28 -4.55 -12.40
C VAL A 188 0.20 -6.00 -12.59
N ARG A 189 1.22 -6.43 -11.84
CA ARG A 189 1.73 -7.81 -11.88
C ARG A 189 0.62 -8.82 -11.55
N ASP A 190 -0.24 -8.48 -10.60
CA ASP A 190 -1.29 -9.37 -10.09
C ASP A 190 -2.62 -9.21 -10.86
N GLY A 191 -2.64 -8.43 -11.94
CA GLY A 191 -3.79 -8.26 -12.84
C GLY A 191 -4.86 -7.28 -12.33
N HIS A 192 -4.57 -6.48 -11.30
CA HIS A 192 -5.48 -5.47 -10.75
C HIS A 192 -5.40 -4.15 -11.52
N PHE A 193 -5.52 -4.19 -12.86
CA PHE A 193 -5.33 -3.05 -13.75
C PHE A 193 -6.27 -1.88 -13.46
N ASP A 194 -7.55 -2.16 -13.20
CA ASP A 194 -8.54 -1.14 -12.85
C ASP A 194 -8.17 -0.36 -11.58
N THR A 195 -7.68 -1.07 -10.56
CA THR A 195 -7.28 -0.45 -9.30
C THR A 195 -6.00 0.36 -9.48
N ALA A 196 -5.03 -0.16 -10.23
CA ALA A 196 -3.81 0.56 -10.61
C ALA A 196 -4.13 1.87 -11.35
N ARG A 197 -5.05 1.80 -12.32
CA ARG A 197 -5.53 2.97 -13.05
C ARG A 197 -6.17 4.00 -12.14
N GLN A 198 -7.14 3.62 -11.31
CA GLN A 198 -7.79 4.54 -10.38
C GLN A 198 -6.79 5.21 -9.43
N LEU A 199 -5.79 4.46 -8.97
CA LEU A 199 -4.71 4.99 -8.14
C LEU A 199 -3.89 6.05 -8.91
N SER A 200 -3.48 5.74 -10.14
CA SER A 200 -2.72 6.67 -10.98
C SER A 200 -3.49 7.94 -11.34
N GLN A 201 -4.81 7.85 -11.58
CA GLN A 201 -5.64 9.02 -11.85
C GLN A 201 -5.76 9.97 -10.65
N VAL A 202 -5.67 9.42 -9.44
CA VAL A 202 -5.80 10.21 -8.21
C VAL A 202 -4.46 10.82 -7.79
N LEU A 203 -3.35 10.12 -8.00
CA LEU A 203 -2.01 10.58 -7.63
C LEU A 203 -1.28 11.33 -8.75
N GLY A 204 -1.50 10.92 -9.99
CA GLY A 204 -0.76 11.34 -11.18
C GLY A 204 -1.32 12.56 -11.90
N ARG A 205 -2.30 13.27 -11.32
CA ARG A 205 -2.78 14.55 -11.86
C ARG A 205 -1.95 15.73 -11.33
N PRO A 206 -1.02 16.29 -12.11
CA PRO A 206 -0.94 17.74 -12.18
C PRO A 206 -2.26 18.24 -12.80
N HIS A 207 -2.66 19.44 -12.44
CA HIS A 207 -3.95 20.05 -12.77
C HIS A 207 -4.09 20.35 -14.28
N GLN A 208 -4.25 19.33 -15.13
CA GLN A 208 -4.64 19.48 -16.53
C GLN A 208 -5.75 18.51 -16.87
N ALA A 209 -6.96 19.06 -16.96
CA ALA A 209 -8.08 18.42 -17.62
C ALA A 209 -7.73 18.26 -19.10
N SER A 210 -7.52 17.02 -19.53
CA SER A 210 -7.53 16.68 -20.95
C SER A 210 -8.99 16.59 -21.39
N THR A 211 -9.35 17.51 -22.26
CA THR A 211 -10.65 17.64 -22.90
C THR A 211 -10.83 16.52 -23.92
N GLY A 212 -11.54 15.45 -23.54
CA GLY A 212 -12.52 14.71 -24.37
C GLY A 212 -12.19 14.28 -25.81
N GLN A 213 -10.95 14.31 -26.28
CA GLN A 213 -10.56 13.94 -27.64
C GLN A 213 -9.25 13.17 -27.60
N GLY A 214 -9.33 11.85 -27.85
CA GLY A 214 -8.33 10.98 -28.52
C GLY A 214 -6.86 10.93 -28.08
N ASP A 215 -6.32 11.93 -27.39
CA ASP A 215 -4.88 12.19 -27.21
C ASP A 215 -4.38 11.83 -25.80
N ASP A 216 -5.19 11.13 -24.98
CA ASP A 216 -4.93 11.00 -23.54
C ASP A 216 -3.89 9.92 -23.18
N VAL A 217 -2.87 9.78 -24.03
CA VAL A 217 -1.65 9.06 -23.72
C VAL A 217 -0.79 9.98 -22.84
N ALA A 218 -1.19 10.16 -21.57
CA ALA A 218 -0.48 11.01 -20.60
C ALA A 218 1.05 10.81 -20.68
N LEU A 219 1.83 11.86 -20.88
CA LEU A 219 3.31 11.82 -21.04
C LEU A 219 3.84 11.23 -22.38
N ALA A 220 3.05 11.24 -23.46
CA ALA A 220 3.55 10.90 -24.82
C ALA A 220 4.69 11.83 -25.31
N ASN A 221 4.73 13.07 -24.83
CA ASN A 221 5.69 14.10 -25.23
C ASN A 221 6.94 14.15 -24.33
N PHE A 222 7.15 13.17 -23.45
CA PHE A 222 8.32 13.11 -22.55
C PHE A 222 8.57 14.40 -21.72
N SER A 223 7.51 15.15 -21.35
CA SER A 223 7.64 16.47 -20.73
C SER A 223 7.99 16.48 -19.23
N ARG A 224 8.11 15.33 -18.58
CA ARG A 224 8.54 15.18 -17.18
C ARG A 224 9.11 13.79 -16.95
N GLN A 225 9.81 13.62 -15.83
CA GLN A 225 10.21 12.30 -15.38
C GLN A 225 8.99 11.44 -15.01
N PRO A 226 9.06 10.11 -15.20
CA PRO A 226 8.05 9.18 -14.72
C PRO A 226 7.95 9.20 -13.20
N LEU A 227 6.74 9.21 -12.67
CA LEU A 227 6.48 9.21 -11.22
C LEU A 227 5.81 7.91 -10.77
N LEU A 228 4.94 7.33 -11.61
CA LEU A 228 4.16 6.12 -11.28
C LEU A 228 4.23 5.05 -12.38
N PRO A 229 5.42 4.47 -12.68
CA PRO A 229 5.49 3.32 -13.58
C PRO A 229 4.72 2.11 -13.02
N PRO A 230 4.15 1.23 -13.88
CA PRO A 230 4.15 1.29 -15.34
C PRO A 230 2.99 2.10 -15.94
N MET A 231 2.22 2.86 -15.15
CA MET A 231 1.20 3.77 -15.71
C MET A 231 1.86 4.97 -16.40
N ASP A 232 2.96 5.46 -15.82
CA ASP A 232 3.95 6.28 -16.53
C ASP A 232 5.00 5.37 -17.21
N TRP A 233 5.87 5.96 -18.04
CA TRP A 233 7.00 5.27 -18.67
C TRP A 233 7.90 4.56 -17.64
N GLN A 234 8.09 3.26 -17.81
CA GLN A 234 9.14 2.49 -17.17
C GLN A 234 10.34 2.43 -18.11
N LEU A 235 11.45 3.03 -17.69
CA LEU A 235 12.67 3.17 -18.48
C LEU A 235 13.68 2.07 -18.12
N ALA A 236 14.47 1.65 -19.11
CA ALA A 236 15.60 0.75 -18.90
C ALA A 236 16.70 1.44 -18.11
N SER A 237 17.32 0.68 -17.22
CA SER A 237 18.45 1.16 -16.41
C SER A 237 19.50 0.04 -16.21
N SER A 238 19.65 -0.87 -17.18
CA SER A 238 20.70 -1.89 -17.13
C SER A 238 22.01 -1.34 -17.70
N GLY A 239 23.14 -1.90 -17.27
CA GLY A 239 24.46 -1.41 -17.71
C GLY A 239 24.71 -1.52 -19.22
N ASN A 240 23.95 -2.35 -19.93
CA ASN A 240 24.02 -2.52 -21.38
C ASN A 240 22.87 -1.84 -22.16
N LEU A 241 21.80 -1.43 -21.49
CA LEU A 241 20.64 -0.75 -22.07
C LEU A 241 20.09 0.28 -21.06
N GLY A 242 20.25 1.55 -21.40
CA GLY A 242 19.75 2.66 -20.61
C GLY A 242 18.75 3.50 -21.41
N ALA A 243 17.76 4.03 -20.72
CA ALA A 243 16.87 5.04 -21.26
C ALA A 243 16.64 6.14 -20.22
N THR A 244 16.59 7.39 -20.69
CA THR A 244 16.33 8.55 -19.85
C THR A 244 15.43 9.54 -20.59
N ILE A 245 14.54 10.19 -19.84
CA ILE A 245 13.76 11.31 -20.37
C ILE A 245 14.53 12.61 -20.11
N GLU A 246 14.59 13.49 -21.11
CA GLU A 246 15.11 14.86 -21.02
C GLU A 246 13.93 15.85 -21.09
N PRO A 247 13.30 16.24 -19.96
CA PRO A 247 12.05 17.00 -19.96
C PRO A 247 12.12 18.34 -20.70
N GLU A 248 13.22 19.06 -20.52
CA GLU A 248 13.47 20.36 -21.16
C GLU A 248 13.48 20.28 -22.69
N ARG A 249 13.91 19.13 -23.22
CA ARG A 249 13.99 18.88 -24.66
C ARG A 249 12.83 18.05 -25.18
N LYS A 250 12.01 17.48 -24.28
CA LYS A 250 10.89 16.58 -24.60
C LYS A 250 11.34 15.35 -25.41
N LEU A 251 12.47 14.78 -25.03
CA LEU A 251 13.08 13.63 -25.70
C LEU A 251 13.22 12.43 -24.77
N LEU A 252 13.10 11.25 -25.36
CA LEU A 252 13.55 9.99 -24.77
C LEU A 252 14.89 9.63 -25.40
N SER A 253 15.94 9.62 -24.60
CA SER A 253 17.29 9.22 -25.00
C SER A 253 17.51 7.75 -24.64
N ILE A 254 17.88 6.96 -25.64
CA ILE A 254 18.14 5.52 -25.51
C ILE A 254 19.62 5.28 -25.82
N SER A 255 20.30 4.55 -24.95
CA SER A 255 21.68 4.12 -25.14
C SER A 255 21.78 2.62 -24.98
N ALA A 256 22.38 1.95 -25.97
CA ALA A 256 22.56 0.51 -25.99
C ALA A 256 23.97 0.18 -26.48
N ILE A 257 24.58 -0.84 -25.89
CA ILE A 257 25.81 -1.44 -26.44
C ILE A 257 25.46 -2.58 -27.40
N ALA A 258 26.43 -3.01 -28.21
CA ALA A 258 26.25 -4.14 -29.12
C ALA A 258 25.73 -5.39 -28.37
N GLY A 259 24.65 -6.00 -28.89
CA GLY A 259 24.03 -7.18 -28.32
C GLY A 259 23.10 -6.93 -27.13
N ALA A 260 22.87 -5.68 -26.72
CA ALA A 260 21.85 -5.37 -25.72
C ALA A 260 20.45 -5.78 -26.20
N ARG A 261 19.63 -6.31 -25.29
CA ARG A 261 18.24 -6.75 -25.55
C ARG A 261 17.35 -6.37 -24.38
N GLY A 262 16.10 -6.02 -24.68
CA GLY A 262 15.08 -5.66 -23.69
C GLY A 262 14.28 -4.45 -24.12
N TYR A 263 13.33 -4.03 -23.27
CA TYR A 263 12.56 -2.81 -23.50
C TYR A 263 13.38 -1.60 -23.05
N ALA A 264 13.66 -0.66 -23.95
CA ALA A 264 14.26 0.62 -23.59
C ALA A 264 13.27 1.47 -22.77
N ALA A 265 12.01 1.48 -23.18
CA ALA A 265 10.91 2.09 -22.45
C ALA A 265 9.64 1.26 -22.65
N ARG A 266 8.79 1.17 -21.62
CA ARG A 266 7.47 0.55 -21.72
C ARG A 266 6.46 1.22 -20.82
N ARG A 267 5.19 1.03 -21.08
CA ARG A 267 4.09 1.65 -20.35
C ARG A 267 2.82 0.80 -20.51
N LEU A 268 1.93 0.89 -19.54
CA LEU A 268 0.56 0.40 -19.62
C LEU A 268 -0.39 1.52 -20.09
N VAL A 269 -1.25 1.21 -21.05
CA VAL A 269 -2.29 2.10 -21.58
C VAL A 269 -3.64 1.39 -21.53
N GLU A 270 -4.70 2.14 -21.24
CA GLU A 270 -6.08 1.71 -21.49
C GLU A 270 -6.45 2.19 -22.89
N LEU A 271 -6.88 1.27 -23.74
CA LEU A 271 -7.23 1.54 -25.13
C LEU A 271 -8.69 1.16 -25.34
N ALA A 272 -9.50 2.09 -25.86
CA ALA A 272 -10.86 1.79 -26.27
C ALA A 272 -10.89 0.84 -27.51
N PRO A 273 -12.01 0.21 -27.86
CA PRO A 273 -12.12 -0.43 -29.16
C PRO A 273 -11.90 0.60 -30.29
N GLY A 274 -11.01 0.31 -31.25
CA GLY A 274 -10.68 1.28 -32.31
C GLY A 274 -9.47 0.91 -33.19
N SER A 275 -9.12 1.80 -34.11
CA SER A 275 -7.88 1.76 -34.88
C SER A 275 -6.82 2.65 -34.23
N TYR A 276 -5.58 2.17 -34.18
CA TYR A 276 -4.48 2.85 -33.52
C TYR A 276 -3.35 3.14 -34.49
N GLU A 277 -2.76 4.33 -34.37
CA GLU A 277 -1.63 4.76 -35.17
C GLU A 277 -0.48 5.16 -34.26
N LEU A 278 0.75 4.82 -34.63
CA LEU A 278 1.97 5.25 -33.96
C LEU A 278 2.70 6.26 -34.81
N ASP A 279 2.93 7.44 -34.23
CA ASP A 279 3.79 8.48 -34.78
C ASP A 279 5.09 8.56 -33.98
N TRP A 280 6.22 8.65 -34.67
CA TRP A 280 7.51 8.86 -34.00
C TRP A 280 8.45 9.77 -34.78
N THR A 281 9.45 10.28 -34.07
CA THR A 281 10.58 11.00 -34.66
C THR A 281 11.85 10.58 -33.94
N ILE A 282 12.79 9.99 -34.69
CA ILE A 282 14.04 9.46 -34.13
C ILE A 282 15.23 10.16 -34.77
N SER A 283 16.19 10.56 -33.94
CA SER A 283 17.52 10.98 -34.37
C SER A 283 18.52 9.96 -33.83
N ALA A 284 19.25 9.30 -34.72
CA ALA A 284 20.24 8.28 -34.36
C ALA A 284 21.65 8.72 -34.79
N ASN A 285 22.64 8.40 -33.95
CA ASN A 285 24.06 8.61 -34.23
C ASN A 285 24.70 7.45 -35.01
N THR A 286 23.97 6.34 -35.16
CA THR A 286 24.34 5.17 -35.97
C THR A 286 23.18 4.81 -36.90
N ALA A 287 23.45 4.10 -37.99
CA ALA A 287 22.39 3.49 -38.79
C ALA A 287 21.57 2.54 -37.91
N LEU A 288 20.24 2.62 -38.01
CA LEU A 288 19.32 1.67 -37.37
C LEU A 288 18.99 0.61 -38.42
N ASP A 289 19.58 -0.58 -38.27
CA ASP A 289 19.19 -1.72 -39.10
C ASP A 289 17.82 -2.25 -38.65
N LYS A 290 17.13 -2.93 -39.56
CA LYS A 290 15.82 -3.54 -39.30
C LYS A 290 15.87 -4.45 -38.06
N GLY A 291 14.89 -4.32 -37.16
CA GLY A 291 14.80 -5.09 -35.92
C GLY A 291 15.74 -4.65 -34.79
N MET A 292 16.56 -3.60 -34.97
CA MET A 292 17.41 -3.08 -33.87
C MET A 292 16.61 -2.32 -32.82
N LEU A 293 15.60 -1.57 -33.25
CA LEU A 293 14.70 -0.81 -32.39
C LEU A 293 13.28 -0.99 -32.92
N THR A 294 12.39 -1.49 -32.08
CA THR A 294 11.01 -1.75 -32.44
C THR A 294 10.05 -1.19 -31.41
N ALA A 295 8.87 -0.77 -31.86
CA ALA A 295 7.73 -0.49 -31.01
C ALA A 295 6.81 -1.71 -31.01
N ARG A 296 6.26 -2.04 -29.84
CA ARG A 296 5.34 -3.17 -29.70
C ARG A 296 4.16 -2.80 -28.83
N LEU A 297 2.97 -3.21 -29.27
CA LEU A 297 1.73 -3.13 -28.49
C LEU A 297 1.25 -4.56 -28.17
N ASP A 298 1.10 -4.85 -26.88
CA ASP A 298 0.63 -6.14 -26.37
C ASP A 298 -0.52 -5.95 -25.38
N CYS A 299 -1.44 -6.92 -25.35
CA CYS A 299 -2.45 -6.99 -24.30
C CYS A 299 -1.80 -7.42 -22.97
N ALA A 300 -2.06 -6.67 -21.90
CA ALA A 300 -1.54 -6.98 -20.57
C ALA A 300 -2.33 -8.10 -19.86
N GLU A 301 -3.57 -8.35 -20.27
CA GLU A 301 -4.46 -9.33 -19.64
C GLU A 301 -4.15 -10.77 -20.07
N LYS A 302 -4.26 -11.72 -19.12
CA LYS A 302 -4.11 -13.14 -19.40
C LYS A 302 -5.41 -13.67 -20.03
N GLY A 303 -5.40 -13.97 -21.32
CA GLY A 303 -6.54 -14.54 -22.03
C GLY A 303 -7.09 -13.67 -23.16
N GLY A 304 -6.69 -12.40 -23.23
CA GLY A 304 -6.85 -11.63 -24.47
C GLY A 304 -6.12 -12.35 -25.59
N ASN A 305 -6.75 -12.50 -26.75
CA ASN A 305 -6.16 -13.17 -27.92
C ASN A 305 -4.71 -12.70 -28.10
N SER A 306 -3.74 -13.56 -27.78
CA SER A 306 -2.30 -13.29 -27.87
C SER A 306 -1.78 -13.22 -29.32
N ASN A 307 -2.70 -12.99 -30.26
CA ASN A 307 -2.48 -12.92 -31.70
C ASN A 307 -2.91 -11.49 -32.06
N VAL A 308 -2.10 -10.45 -31.91
CA VAL A 308 -0.80 -10.25 -32.54
C VAL A 308 -0.11 -9.16 -31.72
N ALA A 309 1.06 -9.44 -31.14
CA ALA A 309 1.98 -8.37 -30.76
C ALA A 309 2.29 -7.59 -32.04
N GLN A 310 1.72 -6.39 -32.20
CA GLN A 310 1.97 -5.58 -33.39
C GLN A 310 3.33 -4.93 -33.21
N GLU A 311 4.32 -5.46 -33.92
CA GLU A 311 5.69 -4.98 -33.90
C GLU A 311 5.97 -4.13 -35.14
N VAL A 312 6.49 -2.92 -34.90
CA VAL A 312 6.84 -1.96 -35.95
C VAL A 312 8.31 -1.61 -35.78
N ASP A 313 9.07 -1.76 -36.88
CA ASP A 313 10.46 -1.29 -36.94
C ASP A 313 10.51 0.23 -36.87
N LEU A 314 11.33 0.76 -35.96
CA LEU A 314 11.48 2.19 -35.74
C LEU A 314 12.68 2.74 -36.50
N ASP A 315 12.41 3.36 -37.65
CA ASP A 315 13.43 4.02 -38.47
C ASP A 315 13.70 5.47 -38.03
N ALA A 316 14.88 5.99 -38.41
CA ALA A 316 15.26 7.38 -38.20
C ALA A 316 14.39 8.35 -39.02
N GLY A 317 14.30 9.60 -38.55
CA GLY A 317 13.43 10.62 -39.12
C GLY A 317 12.01 10.56 -38.55
N ARG A 318 11.09 11.27 -39.20
CA ARG A 318 9.67 11.30 -38.84
C ARG A 318 8.93 10.23 -39.62
N GLN A 319 8.26 9.33 -38.91
CA GLN A 319 7.58 8.17 -39.48
C GLN A 319 6.24 7.94 -38.78
N ARG A 320 5.41 7.11 -39.41
CA ARG A 320 4.06 6.76 -38.99
C ARG A 320 3.76 5.33 -39.39
N ALA A 321 3.10 4.57 -38.52
CA ALA A 321 2.63 3.22 -38.82
C ALA A 321 1.27 2.93 -38.17
N ASP A 322 0.47 2.10 -38.83
CA ASP A 322 -0.76 1.54 -38.26
C ASP A 322 -0.39 0.44 -37.26
N LEU A 323 -0.88 0.55 -36.03
CA LEU A 323 -0.81 -0.48 -34.98
C LEU A 323 -2.04 -1.39 -34.98
N GLY A 324 -2.85 -1.32 -36.05
CA GLY A 324 -3.97 -2.18 -36.36
C GLY A 324 -5.31 -1.77 -35.74
N ARG A 325 -6.32 -2.59 -36.01
CA ARG A 325 -7.62 -2.55 -35.31
C ARG A 325 -7.52 -3.35 -34.01
N GLY A 326 -7.78 -2.70 -32.88
CA GLY A 326 -8.14 -3.38 -31.64
C GLY A 326 -9.50 -4.06 -31.83
N LEU A 327 -9.49 -5.31 -32.29
CA LEU A 327 -10.66 -6.17 -32.33
C LEU A 327 -10.94 -6.67 -30.91
N ILE A 328 -11.75 -5.94 -30.15
CA ILE A 328 -12.49 -6.55 -29.05
C ILE A 328 -13.75 -7.12 -29.69
N SER A 329 -13.77 -8.43 -29.94
CA SER A 329 -15.04 -9.10 -30.25
C SER A 329 -15.95 -8.94 -29.04
N VAL A 330 -17.22 -8.68 -29.30
CA VAL A 330 -18.27 -8.42 -28.31
C VAL A 330 -18.55 -9.68 -27.48
N ASP A 331 -17.62 -10.02 -26.58
CA ASP A 331 -17.82 -10.91 -25.44
C ASP A 331 -17.18 -10.20 -24.23
N PRO A 332 -17.92 -10.01 -23.13
CA PRO A 332 -17.50 -9.15 -22.00
C PRO A 332 -16.36 -9.73 -21.14
N GLU A 333 -15.53 -10.62 -21.69
CA GLU A 333 -14.38 -11.24 -21.02
C GLU A 333 -13.07 -11.12 -21.83
N ALA A 334 -12.97 -10.19 -22.77
CA ALA A 334 -11.74 -9.93 -23.52
C ALA A 334 -11.36 -8.43 -23.49
N CYS A 335 -10.41 -8.10 -22.60
CA CYS A 335 -9.86 -6.79 -22.25
C CYS A 335 -10.68 -5.92 -21.29
#